data_AF-A0A3M1DRH5-F1
#
_entry.id   AF-A0A3M1DRH5-F1
#
_cell.length_a   1.000
_cell.length_b   1.000
_cell.length_c   1.000
_cell.angle_alpha   90.00
_cell.angle_beta   90.00
_cell.angle_gamma   90.00
#
_symmetry.space_group_name_H-M   'P 1'
#
loop_
_entity.id
_entity.type
_entity.pdbx_description
1 polymer ?
#
loop_
_entity_poly.entity_id
_entity_poly.type
_entity_poly.pdbx_seq_one_letter_code
_entity_poly.pdbx_strand_id
1 'polypeptide(L)'
;AKLIVLVNPRVPMVNDPQKICLPSLSYGHCTSIANLGIGAAWEQSQRIETRQKLDLALAYYRRVQPDIDILVLEPGPEESMLFFQSPMSQTARNQIMHYGYHLTLSQLNNRRDEFSRALKRHHIGHRKTPLTDLAARLAGSARSGKAPS
;
A
#
# COMPACT_ATOMS: atom_id res chain seq x y z
N ALA A 1 26.81 -4.66 3.20
CA ALA A 1 25.64 -4.40 2.32
C ALA A 1 24.54 -3.75 3.15
N LYS A 2 23.88 -2.69 2.66
CA LYS A 2 22.78 -2.01 3.38
C LYS A 2 21.44 -2.34 2.71
N LEU A 3 20.39 -2.52 3.51
CA LEU A 3 19.03 -2.79 3.03
C LEU A 3 18.12 -1.65 3.45
N ILE A 4 17.29 -1.16 2.53
CA ILE A 4 16.20 -0.24 2.83
C ILE A 4 14.90 -0.93 2.46
N VAL A 5 13.99 -1.04 3.43
CA VAL A 5 12.61 -1.46 3.18
C VAL A 5 11.73 -0.22 3.27
N LEU A 6 11.21 0.21 2.12
CA LEU A 6 10.32 1.34 2.02
C LEU A 6 8.87 0.85 2.02
N VAL A 7 8.07 1.38 2.95
CA VAL A 7 6.62 1.16 2.98
C VAL A 7 5.95 2.50 2.72
N ASN A 8 5.26 2.64 1.59
CA ASN A 8 4.62 3.89 1.19
C ASN A 8 3.12 3.65 0.88
N PRO A 9 2.19 4.04 1.78
CA PRO A 9 0.76 3.93 1.53
C PRO A 9 0.20 5.13 0.73
N ARG A 10 0.98 6.18 0.48
CA ARG A 10 0.53 7.42 -0.18
C ARG A 10 0.90 7.44 -1.66
N VAL A 11 0.36 6.49 -2.41
CA VAL A 11 0.46 6.52 -3.87
C VAL A 11 -0.59 7.48 -4.48
N PRO A 12 -0.31 8.10 -5.64
CA PRO A 12 -1.29 8.88 -6.38
C PRO A 12 -2.47 8.03 -6.82
N MET A 13 -3.65 8.63 -6.84
CA MET A 13 -4.86 7.98 -7.33
C MET A 13 -4.95 8.08 -8.86
N VAL A 14 -5.50 7.06 -9.52
CA VAL A 14 -5.82 7.15 -10.95
C VAL A 14 -7.12 7.95 -11.11
N ASN A 15 -7.03 9.10 -11.77
CA ASN A 15 -8.18 9.96 -12.05
C ASN A 15 -8.74 9.70 -13.46
N ASP A 16 -9.09 8.44 -13.72
CA ASP A 16 -9.67 8.00 -14.99
C ASP A 16 -11.00 7.26 -14.70
N PRO A 17 -12.15 7.88 -14.99
CA PRO A 17 -13.46 7.29 -14.71
C PRO A 17 -13.73 5.96 -15.41
N GLN A 18 -13.00 5.65 -16.49
CA GLN A 18 -13.12 4.35 -17.18
C GLN A 18 -12.34 3.24 -16.46
N LYS A 19 -11.39 3.59 -15.60
CA LYS A 19 -10.52 2.65 -14.87
C LYS A 19 -10.87 2.54 -13.40
N ILE A 20 -11.20 3.67 -12.76
CA ILE A 20 -11.53 3.75 -11.33
C ILE A 20 -12.74 4.65 -11.13
N CYS A 21 -13.74 4.13 -10.43
CA CYS A 21 -14.88 4.89 -9.96
C CYS A 21 -14.56 5.50 -8.58
N LEU A 22 -14.35 6.81 -8.51
CA LEU A 22 -14.23 7.50 -7.22
C LEU A 22 -15.64 7.70 -6.63
N PRO A 23 -15.87 7.40 -5.34
CA PRO A 23 -17.17 7.57 -4.70
C PRO A 23 -17.49 9.06 -4.59
N SER A 24 -18.60 9.48 -5.18
CA SER A 24 -19.11 10.84 -4.96
C SER A 24 -19.79 10.94 -3.58
N LEU A 25 -19.85 12.17 -3.02
CA LEU A 25 -20.61 12.46 -1.79
C LEU A 25 -22.11 12.18 -1.95
N SER A 26 -22.60 12.10 -3.19
CA SER A 26 -23.93 11.67 -3.57
C SER A 26 -23.87 10.18 -3.94
N TYR A 27 -24.52 9.32 -3.17
CA TYR A 27 -24.52 7.88 -3.43
C TYR A 27 -25.00 7.56 -4.86
N GLY A 28 -24.17 6.87 -5.65
CA GLY A 28 -24.58 6.24 -6.92
C GLY A 28 -23.84 6.66 -8.20
N HIS A 29 -22.96 7.68 -8.15
CA HIS A 29 -22.23 8.13 -9.35
C HIS A 29 -20.71 8.11 -9.17
N CYS A 30 -20.00 7.68 -10.21
CA CYS A 30 -18.55 7.83 -10.31
C CYS A 30 -18.20 9.30 -10.52
N THR A 31 -17.16 9.77 -9.84
CA THR A 31 -16.71 11.15 -9.96
C THR A 31 -15.21 11.24 -10.25
N SER A 32 -14.73 12.47 -10.48
CA SER A 32 -13.31 12.78 -10.66
C SER A 32 -12.75 13.49 -9.43
N ILE A 33 -11.43 13.52 -9.27
CA ILE A 33 -10.76 14.25 -8.18
C ILE A 33 -11.14 15.74 -8.21
N ALA A 34 -11.30 16.33 -9.40
CA ALA A 34 -11.71 17.72 -9.56
C ALA A 34 -13.11 17.99 -8.97
N ASN A 35 -14.01 17.02 -9.09
CA ASN A 35 -15.39 17.12 -8.60
C ASN A 35 -15.53 16.78 -7.10
N LEU A 36 -14.50 16.20 -6.47
CA LEU A 36 -14.44 15.99 -5.02
C LEU A 36 -14.09 17.26 -4.23
N GLY A 37 -13.77 18.35 -4.95
CA GLY A 37 -13.48 19.65 -4.38
C GLY A 37 -11.99 19.89 -4.13
N ILE A 38 -11.68 21.12 -3.72
CA ILE A 38 -10.30 21.62 -3.66
C ILE A 38 -9.39 20.84 -2.70
N GLY A 39 -9.94 20.32 -1.59
CA GLY A 39 -9.17 19.51 -0.63
C GLY A 39 -8.69 18.19 -1.23
N ALA A 40 -9.53 17.51 -2.02
CA ALA A 40 -9.15 16.28 -2.72
C ALA A 40 -8.10 16.55 -3.81
N ALA A 41 -8.26 17.64 -4.56
CA ALA A 41 -7.29 18.06 -5.56
C ALA A 41 -5.92 18.40 -4.93
N TRP A 42 -5.92 19.09 -3.80
CA TRP A 42 -4.70 19.38 -3.03
C TRP A 42 -4.01 18.10 -2.53
N GLU A 43 -4.75 17.20 -1.88
CA GLU A 43 -4.22 15.93 -1.40
C GLU A 43 -3.64 15.08 -2.53
N GLN A 44 -4.29 15.06 -3.69
CA GLN A 44 -3.76 14.39 -4.87
C GLN A 44 -2.47 15.05 -5.37
N SER A 45 -2.40 16.39 -5.41
CA SER A 45 -1.18 17.11 -5.78
C SER A 45 -0.01 16.73 -4.86
N GLN A 46 -0.25 16.66 -3.55
CA GLN A 46 0.75 16.26 -2.56
C GLN A 46 1.23 14.81 -2.76
N ARG A 47 0.31 13.90 -3.11
CA ARG A 47 0.65 12.50 -3.46
C ARG A 47 1.52 12.43 -4.70
N ILE A 48 1.18 13.19 -5.75
CA ILE A 48 1.97 13.26 -6.99
C ILE A 48 3.37 13.80 -6.70
N GLU A 49 3.47 14.91 -5.96
CA GLU A 49 4.76 15.51 -5.62
C GLU A 49 5.64 14.54 -4.81
N THR A 50 5.06 13.92 -3.78
CA THR A 50 5.77 12.92 -2.95
C THR A 50 6.25 11.75 -3.79
N ARG A 51 5.42 11.26 -4.73
CA ARG A 51 5.80 10.19 -5.64
C ARG A 51 6.98 10.58 -6.53
N GLN A 52 6.97 11.76 -7.11
CA GLN A 52 8.07 12.24 -7.95
C GLN A 52 9.38 12.37 -7.17
N LYS A 53 9.32 12.92 -5.94
CA LYS A 53 10.49 12.98 -5.04
C LYS A 53 11.03 11.59 -4.71
N LEU A 54 10.15 10.63 -4.45
CA LEU A 54 10.55 9.25 -4.19
C LEU A 54 11.23 8.63 -5.42
N ASP A 55 10.64 8.75 -6.60
CA ASP A 55 11.20 8.18 -7.84
C ASP A 55 12.60 8.76 -8.13
N LEU A 56 12.78 10.07 -7.94
CA LEU A 56 14.08 10.74 -8.04
C LEU A 56 15.08 10.21 -7.03
N ALA A 57 14.67 10.06 -5.76
CA ALA A 57 15.54 9.53 -4.71
C ALA A 57 15.97 8.08 -5.02
N LEU A 58 15.04 7.23 -5.44
CA LEU A 58 15.33 5.84 -5.81
C LEU A 58 16.28 5.77 -7.01
N ALA A 59 16.07 6.58 -8.04
CA ALA A 59 16.95 6.66 -9.20
C ALA A 59 18.37 7.14 -8.80
N TYR A 60 18.45 8.13 -7.92
CA TYR A 60 19.72 8.62 -7.38
C TYR A 60 20.46 7.53 -6.60
N TYR A 61 19.81 6.86 -5.63
CA TYR A 61 20.45 5.81 -4.82
C TYR A 61 20.92 4.63 -5.66
N ARG A 62 20.14 4.20 -6.65
CA ARG A 62 20.57 3.14 -7.59
C ARG A 62 21.87 3.49 -8.31
N ARG A 63 22.12 4.78 -8.58
CA ARG A 63 23.33 5.27 -9.26
C ARG A 63 24.51 5.43 -8.30
N VAL A 64 24.31 6.05 -7.14
CA VAL A 64 25.43 6.43 -6.25
C VAL A 64 25.81 5.34 -5.25
N GLN A 65 24.90 4.41 -4.96
CA GLN A 65 25.07 3.36 -3.95
C GLN A 65 24.50 2.03 -4.47
N PRO A 66 25.13 1.42 -5.51
CA PRO A 66 24.63 0.19 -6.13
C PRO A 66 24.62 -1.03 -5.19
N ASP A 67 25.37 -0.96 -4.09
CA ASP A 67 25.44 -2.01 -3.07
C ASP A 67 24.25 -2.00 -2.08
N ILE A 68 23.33 -1.05 -2.24
CA ILE A 68 22.10 -0.96 -1.44
C ILE A 68 20.96 -1.67 -2.15
N ASP A 69 20.40 -2.67 -1.50
CA ASP A 69 19.13 -3.25 -1.91
C ASP A 69 17.99 -2.39 -1.36
N ILE A 70 17.05 -2.00 -2.22
CA ILE A 70 15.86 -1.24 -1.84
C ILE A 70 14.62 -2.05 -2.20
N LEU A 71 13.86 -2.46 -1.19
CA LEU A 71 12.59 -3.17 -1.36
C LEU A 71 11.44 -2.20 -1.09
N VAL A 72 10.57 -2.01 -2.07
CA VAL A 72 9.43 -1.09 -1.98
C VAL A 72 8.13 -1.87 -1.83
N LEU A 73 7.32 -1.50 -0.85
CA LEU A 73 5.96 -1.98 -0.62
C LEU A 73 5.01 -0.79 -0.74
N GLU A 74 4.17 -0.81 -1.75
CA GLU A 74 3.23 0.26 -2.11
C GLU A 74 1.92 -0.37 -2.56
N PRO A 75 0.76 0.16 -2.19
CA PRO A 75 -0.48 -0.27 -2.81
C PRO A 75 -0.47 0.05 -4.30
N GLY A 76 -1.20 -0.75 -5.07
CA GLY A 76 -1.51 -0.48 -6.46
C GLY A 76 -2.35 0.80 -6.61
N PRO A 77 -2.30 1.44 -7.79
CA PRO A 77 -3.05 2.66 -8.07
C PRO A 77 -4.57 2.48 -7.89
N GLU A 78 -5.09 1.29 -8.20
CA GLU A 78 -6.48 0.86 -8.00
C GLU A 78 -6.91 0.80 -6.52
N GLU A 79 -5.95 0.60 -5.63
CA GLU A 79 -6.17 0.42 -4.18
C GLU A 79 -6.00 1.72 -3.40
N SER A 80 -5.43 2.75 -4.05
CA SER A 80 -5.13 4.06 -3.48
C SER A 80 -6.34 4.74 -2.82
N MET A 81 -7.55 4.47 -3.33
CA MET A 81 -8.82 4.95 -2.81
C MET A 81 -9.10 4.53 -1.37
N LEU A 82 -8.66 3.33 -0.99
CA LEU A 82 -8.85 2.83 0.38
C LEU A 82 -8.02 3.65 1.37
N PHE A 83 -6.89 4.21 0.91
CA PHE A 83 -6.02 5.10 1.67
C PHE A 83 -6.38 6.58 1.51
N PHE A 84 -7.51 6.89 0.87
CA PHE A 84 -8.09 8.23 0.81
C PHE A 84 -9.12 8.48 1.92
N GLN A 85 -9.60 7.43 2.59
CA GLN A 85 -10.61 7.56 3.65
C GLN A 85 -10.06 8.25 4.90
N SER A 86 -10.93 8.99 5.58
CA SER A 86 -10.59 9.66 6.85
C SER A 86 -10.21 8.64 7.91
N PRO A 87 -9.02 8.79 8.56
CA PRO A 87 -8.56 7.89 9.59
C PRO A 87 -9.31 8.09 10.93
N MET A 88 -10.42 8.83 10.99
CA MET A 88 -11.11 9.10 12.25
C MET A 88 -12.13 8.02 12.66
N SER A 89 -12.61 7.19 11.73
CA SER A 89 -13.53 6.09 12.03
C SER A 89 -12.78 4.81 12.43
N GLN A 90 -13.13 4.22 13.56
CA GLN A 90 -12.53 2.95 14.00
C GLN A 90 -12.85 1.79 13.05
N THR A 91 -14.06 1.75 12.49
CA THR A 91 -14.44 0.77 11.47
C THR A 91 -13.61 0.93 10.20
N ALA A 92 -13.42 2.16 9.71
CA ALA A 92 -12.59 2.43 8.54
C ALA A 92 -11.12 2.06 8.81
N ARG A 93 -10.58 2.38 10.00
CA ARG A 93 -9.24 1.95 10.41
C ARG A 93 -9.09 0.43 10.35
N ASN A 94 -10.04 -0.32 10.91
CA ASN A 94 -9.99 -1.77 10.91
C ASN A 94 -10.02 -2.31 9.47
N GLN A 95 -10.92 -1.80 8.62
CA GLN A 95 -11.03 -2.21 7.22
C GLN A 95 -9.74 -1.95 6.44
N ILE A 96 -9.16 -0.75 6.57
CA ILE A 96 -7.90 -0.38 5.91
C ILE A 96 -6.75 -1.25 6.41
N MET A 97 -6.69 -1.53 7.72
CA MET A 97 -5.66 -2.41 8.29
C MET A 97 -5.77 -3.84 7.76
N HIS A 98 -6.97 -4.42 7.74
CA HIS A 98 -7.20 -5.75 7.17
C HIS A 98 -6.81 -5.79 5.69
N TYR A 99 -7.21 -4.78 4.93
CA TYR A 99 -6.91 -4.70 3.51
C TYR A 99 -5.40 -4.55 3.25
N GLY A 100 -4.76 -3.57 3.86
CA GLY A 100 -3.32 -3.31 3.71
C GLY A 100 -2.47 -4.51 4.14
N TYR A 101 -2.92 -5.25 5.15
CA TYR A 101 -2.29 -6.49 5.56
C TYR A 101 -2.35 -7.57 4.48
N HIS A 102 -3.54 -7.88 3.95
CA HIS A 102 -3.70 -8.86 2.88
C HIS A 102 -2.97 -8.47 1.59
N LEU A 103 -3.00 -7.17 1.25
CA LEU A 103 -2.26 -6.62 0.13
C LEU A 103 -0.75 -6.83 0.30
N THR A 104 -0.21 -6.55 1.48
CA THR A 104 1.21 -6.77 1.78
C THR A 104 1.58 -8.25 1.67
N LEU A 105 0.75 -9.16 2.21
CA LEU A 105 0.98 -10.60 2.07
C LEU A 105 0.98 -11.04 0.60
N SER A 106 0.05 -10.51 -0.21
CA SER A 106 0.01 -10.77 -1.66
C SER A 106 1.31 -10.33 -2.33
N GLN A 107 1.78 -9.10 -2.05
CA GLN A 107 3.03 -8.59 -2.62
C GLN A 107 4.25 -9.41 -2.20
N LEU A 108 4.36 -9.78 -0.92
CA LEU A 108 5.45 -10.60 -0.40
C LEU A 108 5.46 -12.00 -1.05
N ASN A 109 4.29 -12.58 -1.32
CA ASN A 109 4.18 -13.87 -2.01
C ASN A 109 4.49 -13.75 -3.50
N ASN A 110 3.96 -12.74 -4.19
CA ASN A 110 4.14 -12.56 -5.64
C ASN A 110 5.58 -12.17 -6.00
N ARG A 111 6.26 -11.44 -5.10
CA ARG A 111 7.66 -10.99 -5.28
C ARG A 111 8.63 -11.77 -4.40
N ARG A 112 8.26 -12.99 -4.01
CA ARG A 112 8.99 -13.78 -3.02
C ARG A 112 10.46 -14.00 -3.37
N ASP A 113 10.77 -14.25 -4.63
CA ASP A 113 12.15 -14.48 -5.08
C ASP A 113 13.01 -13.21 -5.00
N GLU A 114 12.44 -12.06 -5.35
CA GLU A 114 13.08 -10.75 -5.20
C GLU A 114 13.43 -10.47 -3.73
N PHE A 115 12.44 -10.58 -2.84
CA PHE A 115 12.62 -10.39 -1.40
C PHE A 115 13.61 -11.42 -0.82
N SER A 116 13.48 -12.70 -1.20
CA SER A 116 14.37 -13.75 -0.72
C SER A 116 15.82 -13.49 -1.10
N ARG A 117 16.08 -13.06 -2.34
CA ARG A 117 17.44 -12.72 -2.80
C ARG A 117 18.02 -11.57 -2.00
N ALA A 118 17.29 -10.45 -1.88
CA ALA A 118 17.74 -9.30 -1.11
C ALA A 118 18.00 -9.68 0.36
N LEU A 119 17.03 -10.30 1.04
CA LEU A 119 17.16 -10.68 2.44
C LEU A 119 18.33 -11.66 2.69
N LYS A 120 18.59 -12.61 1.77
CA LYS A 120 19.76 -13.51 1.84
C LYS A 120 21.09 -12.77 1.75
N ARG A 121 21.22 -11.79 0.84
CA ARG A 121 22.44 -10.96 0.71
C ARG A 121 22.78 -10.23 2.00
N HIS A 122 21.78 -9.94 2.82
CA HIS A 122 21.94 -9.29 4.13
C HIS A 122 21.90 -10.26 5.32
N HIS A 123 21.91 -11.58 5.10
CA HIS A 123 21.84 -12.61 6.14
C HIS A 123 20.58 -12.50 7.03
N ILE A 124 19.48 -11.98 6.49
CA ILE A 124 18.21 -11.85 7.19
C ILE A 124 17.40 -13.13 7.00
N GLY A 125 17.13 -13.82 8.10
CA GLY A 125 16.25 -14.98 8.15
C GLY A 125 14.84 -14.62 7.70
N HIS A 126 14.29 -15.41 6.77
CA HIS A 126 12.94 -15.22 6.26
C HIS A 126 12.28 -16.56 5.95
N ARG A 127 10.95 -16.58 5.93
CA ARG A 127 10.18 -17.79 5.68
C ARG A 127 10.38 -18.29 4.23
N LYS A 128 10.57 -19.60 4.08
CA LYS A 128 10.79 -20.26 2.77
C LYS A 128 9.51 -20.75 2.08
N THR A 129 8.38 -20.70 2.77
CA THR A 129 7.07 -21.09 2.25
C THR A 129 6.19 -19.86 2.03
N PRO A 130 5.15 -19.94 1.17
CA PRO A 130 4.16 -18.89 1.03
C PRO A 130 3.50 -18.53 2.37
N LEU A 131 3.11 -17.27 2.53
CA LEU A 131 2.49 -16.73 3.76
C LEU A 131 0.96 -16.92 3.81
N THR A 132 0.41 -17.89 3.06
CA THR A 132 -1.04 -18.13 2.95
C THR A 132 -1.67 -18.59 4.27
N ASP A 133 -0.93 -19.33 5.09
CA ASP A 133 -1.34 -19.75 6.43
C ASP A 133 -1.57 -18.57 7.38
N LEU A 134 -0.77 -17.50 7.21
CA LEU A 134 -0.84 -16.34 8.09
C LEU A 134 -2.11 -15.52 7.84
N ALA A 135 -2.50 -15.38 6.57
CA ALA A 135 -3.79 -14.80 6.20
C ALA A 135 -4.97 -15.59 6.79
N ALA A 136 -4.92 -16.92 6.72
CA ALA A 136 -5.98 -17.80 7.25
C ALA A 136 -6.11 -17.72 8.78
N ARG A 137 -4.98 -17.68 9.51
CA ARG A 137 -4.95 -17.57 10.98
C ARG A 137 -5.62 -16.28 11.49
N LEU A 138 -5.37 -15.15 10.83
CA LEU A 138 -5.94 -13.87 11.24
C LEU A 138 -7.43 -13.77 10.88
N ALA A 139 -7.85 -14.34 9.76
CA ALA A 139 -9.26 -14.46 9.42
C ALA A 139 -10.02 -15.34 10.42
N GLY A 140 -9.37 -16.38 10.98
CA GLY A 140 -9.92 -17.21 12.06
C GLY A 140 -9.99 -16.49 13.41
N SER A 141 -8.97 -15.73 13.77
CA SER A 141 -8.93 -14.95 15.02
C SER A 141 -10.01 -13.85 15.05
N ALA A 142 -10.27 -13.18 13.91
CA ALA A 142 -11.33 -12.17 13.81
C ALA A 142 -12.75 -12.75 14.02
N ARG A 143 -12.97 -14.03 13.68
CA ARG A 143 -14.27 -14.71 13.88
C ARG A 143 -14.49 -15.19 15.32
N SER A 144 -13.42 -15.30 16.13
CA SER A 144 -13.49 -15.75 17.52
C SER A 144 -13.70 -14.60 18.52
N GLY A 145 -13.61 -13.34 18.09
CA GLY A 145 -13.86 -12.15 18.90
C GLY A 145 -15.34 -11.87 19.07
N LYS A 146 -15.99 -12.50 20.05
CA LYS A 146 -17.33 -12.14 20.53
C LYS A 146 -17.26 -10.72 21.13
N ALA A 147 -18.14 -9.81 20.71
CA ALA A 147 -18.25 -8.48 21.30
C ALA A 147 -18.56 -8.61 22.81
N PRO A 148 -17.90 -7.82 23.70
CA PRO A 148 -18.32 -7.76 25.09
C PRO A 148 -19.68 -7.06 25.16
N SER A 149 -20.61 -7.69 25.88
CA SER A 149 -21.94 -7.19 26.21
C SER A 149 -21.90 -5.92 27.05
#